data_AF-A0A934ATX7-F1
#
_entry.id   AF-A0A934ATX7-F1
#
_cell.length_a   1.000
_cell.length_b   1.000
_cell.length_c   1.000
_cell.angle_alpha   90.00
_cell.angle_beta   90.00
_cell.angle_gamma   90.00
#
_symmetry.space_group_name_H-M   'P 1'
#
loop_
_entity.id
_entity.type
_entity.pdbx_description
1 polymer ?
#
loop_
_entity_poly.entity_id
_entity_poly.type
_entity_poly.pdbx_seq_one_letter_code
_entity_poly.pdbx_strand_id
1 'polypeptide(L)'
;MKKTFSIIVIVMTLCLFGLGSHASADYAAGVTAYKKHQYAECINQLKVYTDRTPDTRAYYLMGYASYKLKNYEEAREYFRKAYLLDPNFRPASLGVNQP
;
A
#
# COMPACT_ATOMS: atom_id res chain seq x y z
N MET A 1 -36.81 -13.39 -18.00
CA MET A 1 -36.28 -13.18 -16.64
C MET A 1 -34.96 -13.91 -16.37
N LYS A 2 -34.71 -15.12 -16.91
CA LYS A 2 -33.44 -15.86 -16.69
C LYS A 2 -32.22 -15.27 -17.43
N LYS A 3 -32.40 -14.69 -18.62
CA LYS A 3 -31.31 -14.18 -19.46
C LYS A 3 -30.67 -12.87 -18.95
N THR A 4 -31.47 -11.96 -18.37
CA THR A 4 -30.98 -10.71 -17.76
C THR A 4 -30.21 -10.97 -16.47
N PHE A 5 -30.62 -11.97 -15.68
CA PHE A 5 -29.91 -12.40 -14.47
C PHE A 5 -28.52 -13.01 -14.80
N SER A 6 -28.42 -13.81 -15.88
CA SER A 6 -27.14 -14.33 -16.37
C SER A 6 -26.15 -13.24 -16.81
N ILE A 7 -26.64 -12.17 -17.46
CA ILE A 7 -25.78 -11.07 -17.93
C ILE A 7 -25.25 -10.25 -16.74
N ILE A 8 -26.08 -10.00 -15.73
CA ILE A 8 -25.67 -9.25 -14.52
C ILE A 8 -24.59 -10.01 -13.75
N VAL A 9 -24.71 -11.34 -13.62
CA VAL A 9 -23.70 -12.17 -12.93
C VAL A 9 -22.37 -12.20 -13.67
N ILE A 10 -22.37 -12.17 -15.01
CA ILE A 10 -21.14 -12.15 -15.83
C ILE A 10 -20.43 -10.79 -15.74
N VAL A 11 -21.17 -9.68 -15.67
CA VAL A 11 -20.59 -8.34 -15.48
C VAL A 11 -20.01 -8.19 -14.06
N MET A 12 -20.65 -8.79 -13.05
CA MET A 12 -20.17 -8.75 -11.67
C MET A 12 -18.89 -9.57 -11.45
N THR A 13 -18.73 -10.70 -12.16
CA THR A 13 -17.52 -11.53 -12.09
C THR A 13 -16.36 -10.98 -12.92
N LEU A 14 -16.63 -10.22 -14.00
CA LEU A 14 -15.56 -9.55 -14.77
C LEU A 14 -14.85 -8.43 -13.99
N CYS A 15 -15.49 -7.83 -12.97
CA CYS A 15 -14.87 -6.85 -12.09
C CYS A 15 -13.87 -7.46 -11.09
N LEU A 16 -13.87 -8.78 -10.88
CA LEU A 16 -13.01 -9.46 -9.92
C LEU A 16 -11.67 -9.93 -10.51
N PHE A 17 -11.47 -9.88 -11.82
CA PHE A 17 -10.29 -10.46 -12.48
C PHE A 17 -9.16 -9.47 -12.85
N GLY A 18 -9.32 -8.17 -12.57
CA GLY A 18 -8.32 -7.14 -12.94
C GLY A 18 -7.52 -6.53 -11.78
N LEU A 19 -7.87 -6.82 -10.51
CA LEU A 19 -7.43 -6.00 -9.37
C LEU A 19 -6.13 -6.47 -8.69
N GLY A 20 -5.67 -7.69 -8.97
CA GLY A 20 -4.48 -8.25 -8.31
C GLY A 20 -3.14 -7.71 -8.84
N SER A 21 -3.05 -7.41 -10.14
CA SER A 21 -1.76 -7.14 -10.81
C SER A 21 -1.24 -5.72 -10.58
N HIS A 22 -2.12 -4.72 -10.54
CA HIS A 22 -1.73 -3.32 -10.36
C HIS A 22 -1.36 -3.01 -8.90
N ALA A 23 -2.13 -3.56 -7.94
CA ALA A 23 -1.88 -3.34 -6.51
C ALA A 23 -0.48 -3.83 -6.10
N SER A 24 -0.04 -4.99 -6.62
CA SER A 24 1.33 -5.47 -6.38
C SER A 24 2.41 -4.60 -7.03
N ALA A 25 2.12 -4.01 -8.20
CA ALA A 25 3.08 -3.19 -8.93
C ALA A 25 3.34 -1.84 -8.22
N ASP A 26 2.27 -1.18 -7.77
CA ASP A 26 2.36 0.11 -7.06
C ASP A 26 3.12 -0.04 -5.73
N TYR A 27 2.84 -1.11 -4.97
CA TYR A 27 3.60 -1.43 -3.76
C TYR A 27 5.10 -1.68 -4.06
N ALA A 28 5.40 -2.49 -5.08
CA ALA A 28 6.78 -2.79 -5.46
C ALA A 28 7.54 -1.54 -5.93
N ALA A 29 6.88 -0.63 -6.65
CA ALA A 29 7.43 0.67 -7.04
C ALA A 29 7.78 1.52 -5.81
N GLY A 30 6.87 1.61 -4.84
CA GLY A 30 7.11 2.31 -3.58
C GLY A 30 8.29 1.74 -2.78
N VAL A 31 8.36 0.41 -2.64
CA VAL A 31 9.49 -0.26 -1.99
C VAL A 31 10.81 0.01 -2.73
N THR A 32 10.79 0.02 -4.06
CA THR A 32 11.98 0.31 -4.88
C THR A 32 12.44 1.75 -4.68
N ALA A 33 11.53 2.71 -4.70
CA ALA A 33 11.83 4.12 -4.42
C ALA A 33 12.43 4.29 -3.01
N TYR A 34 11.88 3.60 -2.01
CA TYR A 34 12.42 3.57 -0.65
C TYR A 34 13.87 3.06 -0.61
N LYS A 35 14.16 1.93 -1.27
CA LYS A 35 15.51 1.35 -1.36
C LYS A 35 16.51 2.27 -2.08
N LYS A 36 16.02 3.13 -2.98
CA LYS A 36 16.81 4.17 -3.66
C LYS A 36 16.91 5.47 -2.87
N HIS A 37 16.41 5.52 -1.64
CA HIS A 37 16.32 6.72 -0.79
C HIS A 37 15.47 7.86 -1.39
N GLN A 38 14.62 7.55 -2.36
CA GLN A 38 13.69 8.48 -3.00
C GLN A 38 12.42 8.55 -2.15
N TYR A 39 12.53 9.11 -0.94
CA TYR A 39 11.47 9.02 0.07
C TYR A 39 10.16 9.71 -0.33
N ALA A 40 10.22 10.85 -1.01
CA ALA A 40 9.00 11.54 -1.49
C ALA A 40 8.27 10.68 -2.54
N GLU A 41 9.02 10.06 -3.46
CA GLU A 41 8.47 9.17 -4.47
C GLU A 41 7.90 7.89 -3.85
N CYS A 42 8.58 7.32 -2.85
CA CYS A 42 8.06 6.21 -2.06
C CYS A 42 6.68 6.53 -1.49
N ILE A 43 6.52 7.70 -0.85
CA ILE A 43 5.24 8.13 -0.28
C ILE A 43 4.19 8.26 -1.37
N ASN A 44 4.50 8.89 -2.51
CA ASN A 44 3.56 9.05 -3.62
C ASN A 44 3.05 7.71 -4.15
N GLN A 45 3.96 6.78 -4.46
CA GLN A 45 3.63 5.45 -5.00
C GLN A 45 2.83 4.62 -4.00
N LEU A 46 3.26 4.60 -2.73
CA LEU A 46 2.54 3.88 -1.67
C LEU A 46 1.20 4.53 -1.29
N LYS A 47 1.03 5.84 -1.49
CA LYS A 47 -0.26 6.50 -1.29
C LYS A 47 -1.28 6.04 -2.31
N VAL A 48 -0.92 6.00 -3.60
CA VAL A 48 -1.78 5.47 -4.67
C VAL A 48 -2.19 4.03 -4.38
N TYR A 49 -1.26 3.21 -3.90
CA TYR A 49 -1.53 1.85 -3.46
C TYR A 49 -2.51 1.79 -2.27
N THR A 50 -2.24 2.56 -1.22
CA THR A 50 -3.02 2.53 0.04
C THR A 50 -4.40 3.16 -0.07
N ASP A 51 -4.63 4.06 -1.02
CA ASP A 51 -5.96 4.60 -1.34
C ASP A 51 -6.92 3.49 -1.84
N ARG A 52 -6.37 2.40 -2.40
CA ARG A 52 -7.14 1.24 -2.88
C ARG A 52 -7.08 0.06 -1.91
N THR A 53 -5.91 -0.16 -1.32
CA THR A 53 -5.62 -1.30 -0.45
C THR A 53 -4.89 -0.83 0.81
N PRO A 54 -5.62 -0.54 1.90
CA PRO A 54 -4.98 -0.29 3.19
C PRO A 54 -4.08 -1.47 3.58
N ASP A 55 -2.79 -1.20 3.79
CA ASP A 55 -1.78 -2.23 4.04
C ASP A 55 -0.76 -1.74 5.07
N THR A 56 -0.48 -2.59 6.04
CA THR A 56 0.35 -2.25 7.21
C THR A 56 1.79 -1.93 6.80
N ARG A 57 2.32 -2.71 5.85
CA ARG A 57 3.70 -2.58 5.36
C ARG A 57 3.87 -1.27 4.61
N ALA A 58 2.91 -0.93 3.78
CA ALA A 58 2.90 0.33 3.04
C ALA A 58 2.84 1.53 3.99
N TYR A 59 1.92 1.55 4.94
CA TYR A 59 1.86 2.63 5.93
C TYR A 59 3.14 2.73 6.78
N TYR A 60 3.73 1.60 7.17
CA TYR A 60 5.00 1.64 7.89
C TYR A 60 6.13 2.25 7.05
N LEU A 61 6.25 1.86 5.78
CA LEU A 61 7.25 2.42 4.86
C LEU A 61 7.03 3.91 4.59
N MET A 62 5.78 4.35 4.44
CA MET A 62 5.44 5.77 4.33
C MET A 62 5.84 6.53 5.60
N GLY A 63 5.57 5.98 6.78
CA GLY A 63 5.98 6.57 8.05
C GLY A 63 7.50 6.76 8.16
N TYR A 64 8.26 5.72 7.79
CA TYR A 64 9.72 5.79 7.81
C TYR A 64 10.28 6.74 6.73
N ALA A 65 9.67 6.76 5.54
CA ALA A 65 10.02 7.72 4.49
C ALA A 65 9.76 9.18 4.94
N SER A 66 8.60 9.47 5.53
CA SER A 66 8.28 10.79 6.10
C SER A 66 9.25 11.15 7.24
N TYR A 67 9.64 10.19 8.07
CA TYR A 67 10.65 10.40 9.11
C TYR A 67 12.01 10.80 8.53
N LYS A 68 12.46 10.12 7.45
CA LYS A 68 13.72 10.48 6.76
C LYS A 68 13.67 11.85 6.08
N LEU A 69 12.47 12.29 5.68
CA LEU A 69 12.22 13.65 5.19
C LEU A 69 12.07 14.69 6.32
N LYS A 70 12.14 14.27 7.60
CA LYS A 70 11.89 15.12 8.79
C LYS A 70 10.45 15.63 8.92
N ASN A 71 9.51 15.00 8.22
CA ASN A 71 8.07 15.27 8.32
C ASN A 71 7.48 14.46 9.48
N TYR A 72 7.85 14.80 10.72
CA TYR A 72 7.57 13.96 11.89
C TYR A 72 6.07 13.79 12.20
N GLU A 73 5.27 14.82 11.96
CA GLU A 73 3.81 14.75 12.13
C GLU A 73 3.17 13.73 11.18
N GLU A 74 3.56 13.78 9.90
CA GLU A 74 3.06 12.83 8.89
C GLU A 74 3.56 11.41 9.16
N ALA A 75 4.84 11.28 9.57
CA ALA A 75 5.42 10.01 9.97
C ALA A 75 4.61 9.37 11.11
N ARG A 76 4.27 10.16 12.15
CA ARG A 76 3.45 9.69 13.28
C ARG A 76 2.09 9.19 12.82
N GLU A 77 1.43 9.91 11.91
CA GLU A 77 0.13 9.48 11.39
C GLU A 77 0.21 8.17 10.60
N TYR A 78 1.22 8.01 9.74
CA TYR A 78 1.39 6.75 9.00
C TYR A 78 1.76 5.58 9.91
N PHE A 79 2.62 5.78 10.90
CA PHE A 79 2.91 4.75 11.91
C PHE A 79 1.67 4.38 12.72
N ARG A 80 0.84 5.36 13.09
CA ARG A 80 -0.44 5.12 13.76
C ARG A 80 -1.38 4.29 12.89
N LYS A 81 -1.48 4.59 11.59
CA LYS A 81 -2.29 3.80 10.64
C LYS A 81 -1.78 2.36 10.53
N ALA A 82 -0.47 2.15 10.45
CA ALA A 82 0.12 0.80 10.46
C ALA A 82 -0.23 0.05 11.76
N TYR A 83 -0.04 0.68 12.91
CA TYR A 83 -0.36 0.10 14.22
C TYR A 83 -1.84 -0.26 14.36
N LEU A 84 -2.75 0.60 13.88
CA LEU A 84 -4.19 0.31 13.94
C LEU A 84 -4.61 -0.85 13.04
N LEU A 85 -3.87 -1.08 11.94
CA LEU A 85 -4.20 -2.18 11.02
C LEU A 85 -3.62 -3.51 11.49
N ASP A 86 -2.40 -3.50 12.02
CA ASP A 86 -1.78 -4.66 12.67
C ASP A 86 -0.88 -4.20 13.83
N PRO A 87 -1.40 -4.26 15.08
CA PRO A 87 -0.62 -3.90 16.28
C PRO A 87 0.61 -4.79 16.52
N ASN A 88 0.64 -5.99 15.93
CA ASN A 88 1.72 -6.96 16.08
C ASN A 88 2.70 -6.93 14.91
N PHE A 89 2.59 -5.92 14.04
CA PHE A 89 3.42 -5.81 12.86
C PHE A 89 4.91 -5.78 13.18
N ARG A 90 5.67 -6.65 12.50
CA ARG A 90 7.12 -6.75 12.66
C ARG A 90 7.80 -6.23 11.39
N PRO A 91 8.51 -5.10 11.46
CA PRO A 91 9.14 -4.49 10.27
C PRO A 91 10.19 -5.37 9.60
N ALA A 92 10.77 -6.34 10.32
CA ALA A 92 11.67 -7.35 9.75
C ALA A 92 11.04 -8.15 8.60
N SER A 93 9.70 -8.25 8.55
CA SER A 93 8.97 -8.91 7.46
C SER A 93 9.06 -8.18 6.12
N LEU A 94 9.53 -6.94 6.08
CA LEU A 94 9.59 -6.12 4.87
C LEU A 94 10.74 -6.48 3.92
N GLY A 95 11.78 -7.16 4.41
CA GLY A 95 12.98 -7.46 3.60
C GLY A 95 13.67 -6.18 3.06
N VAL A 96 13.51 -5.05 3.75
CA VAL A 96 14.24 -3.81 3.49
C VAL A 96 15.26 -3.61 4.60
N ASN A 97 16.51 -3.31 4.24
CA ASN A 97 17.53 -2.96 5.22
C ASN A 97 17.13 -1.60 5.82
N GLN A 98 16.66 -1.62 7.06
CA GLN A 98 16.43 -0.41 7.85
C GLN A 98 17.78 -0.03 8.47
N PRO A 99 18.31 1.17 8.21
CA PRO A 99 19.51 1.65 8.89
C PRO A 99 19.25 1.91 10.38
#